data_AF-A0A6C0I6A4-F1
#
_entry.id   AF-A0A6C0I6A4-F1
#
_cell.length_a   1.000
_cell.length_b   1.000
_cell.length_c   1.000
_cell.angle_alpha   90.00
_cell.angle_beta   90.00
_cell.angle_gamma   90.00
#
_symmetry.space_group_name_H-M   'P 1'
#
loop_
_entity.id
_entity.type
_entity.pdbx_description
1 polymer ?
#
loop_
_entity_poly.entity_id
_entity_poly.type
_entity_poly.pdbx_seq_one_letter_code
_entity_poly.pdbx_strand_id
1 'polypeptide(L)'
;MKLKTIKRSHKPDKKWDAVFDNGKTVPFGARGYSDYTKHRNKTRKQRYLSRHSGMGEHWNKPDTPGALSRWILWNKPSFRASVADFKKRFHL
;
A
#
# COMPACT_ATOMS: atom_id res chain seq x y z
N MET A 1 -8.94 2.22 -14.93
CA MET A 1 -7.75 2.59 -14.14
C MET A 1 -7.05 1.30 -13.76
N LYS A 2 -5.73 1.21 -13.86
CA LYS A 2 -4.88 0.03 -13.59
C LYS A 2 -3.57 0.47 -12.94
N LEU A 3 -3.01 -0.35 -12.06
CA LEU A 3 -1.71 -0.09 -11.44
C LEU A 3 -0.59 -0.41 -12.44
N LYS A 4 0.00 0.63 -13.04
CA LYS A 4 1.05 0.51 -14.05
C LYS A 4 2.37 0.09 -13.43
N THR A 5 2.84 0.84 -12.43
CA THR A 5 4.12 0.54 -11.76
C THR A 5 4.18 1.09 -10.34
N ILE A 6 5.07 0.53 -9.53
CA ILE A 6 5.46 1.10 -8.24
C ILE A 6 6.95 1.37 -8.27
N LYS A 7 7.32 2.61 -8.00
CA LYS A 7 8.71 3.07 -7.98
C LYS A 7 9.02 3.81 -6.69
N ARG A 8 10.30 4.06 -6.42
CA ARG A 8 10.71 4.92 -5.30
C ARG A 8 10.01 6.26 -5.39
N SER A 9 9.52 6.75 -4.25
CA SER A 9 8.77 7.99 -4.23
C SER A 9 9.64 9.18 -4.56
N HIS A 10 9.12 10.11 -5.37
CA HIS A 10 9.70 11.43 -5.57
C HIS A 10 9.67 12.27 -4.28
N LYS A 11 8.75 11.97 -3.35
CA LYS A 11 8.68 12.68 -2.07
C LYS A 11 9.66 12.07 -1.06
N PRO A 12 10.45 12.90 -0.35
CA PRO A 12 11.44 12.42 0.60
C PRO A 12 10.81 11.76 1.83
N ASP A 13 9.60 12.16 2.24
CA ASP A 13 8.89 11.58 3.38
C ASP A 13 8.18 10.26 3.04
N LYS A 14 8.05 9.92 1.75
CA LYS A 14 7.36 8.71 1.28
C LYS A 14 8.30 7.62 0.79
N LYS A 15 7.81 6.38 0.86
CA LYS A 15 8.56 5.18 0.48
C LYS A 15 8.39 4.87 -1.01
N TRP A 16 7.16 4.89 -1.50
CA TRP A 16 6.80 4.45 -2.84
C TRP A 16 5.81 5.39 -3.52
N ASP A 17 5.89 5.47 -4.84
CA ASP A 17 4.88 6.05 -5.71
C ASP A 17 4.18 4.93 -6.48
N ALA A 18 2.86 4.83 -6.34
CA ALA A 18 2.02 4.04 -7.23
C ALA A 18 1.64 4.89 -8.43
N VAL A 19 2.05 4.47 -9.62
CA VAL A 19 1.70 5.12 -10.88
C VAL A 19 0.59 4.31 -11.54
N PHE A 20 -0.52 4.97 -11.83
CA PHE A 20 -1.67 4.39 -12.52
C PHE A 20 -1.62 4.70 -14.01
N ASP A 21 -2.31 3.88 -14.81
CA ASP A 21 -2.42 4.02 -16.27
C ASP A 21 -2.98 5.37 -16.74
N ASN A 22 -3.86 5.98 -15.95
CA ASN A 22 -4.44 7.31 -16.18
C ASN A 22 -3.49 8.47 -15.86
N GLY A 23 -2.20 8.21 -15.60
CA GLY A 23 -1.20 9.23 -15.25
C GLY A 23 -1.21 9.65 -13.78
N LYS A 24 -2.18 9.20 -12.97
CA LYS A 24 -2.23 9.51 -11.55
C LYS A 24 -1.05 8.85 -10.82
N THR A 25 -0.33 9.65 -10.04
CA THR A 25 0.75 9.17 -9.17
C THR A 25 0.36 9.40 -7.72
N VAL A 26 0.38 8.33 -6.91
CA VAL A 26 -0.02 8.38 -5.51
C VAL A 26 1.16 7.96 -4.63
N PRO A 27 1.79 8.91 -3.93
CA PRO A 27 2.81 8.62 -2.92
C PRO A 27 2.21 7.94 -1.69
N PHE A 28 2.83 6.86 -1.21
CA PHE A 28 2.36 6.12 -0.05
C PHE A 28 3.48 5.49 0.79
N GLY A 29 3.13 5.16 2.03
CA GLY A 29 4.05 4.64 3.05
C GLY A 29 5.06 5.68 3.55
N ALA A 30 5.30 5.74 4.85
CA ALA A 30 6.31 6.62 5.42
C ALA A 30 7.74 6.06 5.22
N ARG A 31 8.67 6.93 4.79
CA ARG A 31 10.10 6.59 4.69
C ARG A 31 10.66 6.35 6.10
N GLY A 32 11.64 5.45 6.23
CA GLY A 32 12.22 5.07 7.52
C GLY A 32 11.39 4.06 8.34
N TYR A 33 10.06 4.05 8.19
CA TYR A 33 9.20 3.11 8.94
C TYR A 33 9.25 1.68 8.39
N SER A 34 9.16 0.72 9.31
CA SER A 34 9.01 -0.71 8.99
C SER A 34 7.53 -1.08 8.83
N ASP A 35 7.28 -2.01 7.90
CA ASP A 35 5.95 -2.52 7.56
C ASP A 35 5.98 -4.06 7.48
N TYR A 36 4.82 -4.67 7.25
CA TYR A 36 4.67 -6.13 7.27
C TYR A 36 5.53 -6.82 6.22
N THR A 37 5.79 -6.17 5.08
CA THR A 37 6.64 -6.72 4.01
C THR A 37 8.12 -6.81 4.40
N LYS A 38 8.54 -6.08 5.44
CA LYS A 38 9.89 -6.10 6.01
C LYS A 38 10.01 -7.01 7.21
N HIS A 39 9.19 -6.77 8.25
CA HIS A 39 9.36 -7.40 9.55
C HIS A 39 8.55 -8.70 9.72
N ARG A 40 7.57 -8.97 8.84
CA ARG A 40 6.74 -10.21 8.81
C ARG A 40 6.05 -10.59 10.14
N ASN A 41 5.80 -9.59 10.99
CA ASN A 41 5.24 -9.76 12.33
C ASN A 41 3.73 -9.62 12.27
N LYS A 42 3.03 -10.72 12.51
CA LYS A 42 1.56 -10.82 12.43
C LYS A 42 0.87 -9.94 13.47
N THR A 43 1.40 -9.82 14.68
CA THR A 43 0.85 -8.98 15.75
C THR A 43 0.92 -7.49 15.38
N ARG A 44 2.05 -7.03 14.84
CA ARG A 44 2.18 -5.64 14.34
C ARG A 44 1.22 -5.34 13.19
N LYS A 45 1.03 -6.31 12.28
CA LYS A 45 0.00 -6.21 11.24
C LYS A 45 -1.38 -6.04 11.85
N GLN A 46 -1.77 -6.89 12.80
CA GLN A 46 -3.10 -6.81 13.42
C GLN A 46 -3.32 -5.45 14.08
N ARG A 47 -2.35 -4.94 14.85
CA ARG A 47 -2.42 -3.60 15.45
C ARG A 47 -2.60 -2.50 14.41
N TYR A 48 -1.87 -2.57 13.30
CA TYR A 48 -2.05 -1.62 12.19
C TYR A 48 -3.48 -1.68 11.64
N LEU A 49 -4.00 -2.89 11.36
CA LEU A 49 -5.34 -3.06 10.81
C LEU A 49 -6.43 -2.57 11.76
N SER A 50 -6.30 -2.84 13.07
CA SER A 50 -7.24 -2.38 14.10
C SER A 50 -7.23 -0.86 14.26
N ARG A 51 -6.05 -0.22 14.22
CA ARG A 51 -5.97 1.25 14.31
C ARG A 51 -6.66 1.94 13.12
N HIS A 52 -6.62 1.32 11.95
CA HIS A 52 -7.11 1.91 10.71
C HIS A 52 -8.52 1.44 10.32
N SER A 53 -9.08 0.42 10.97
CA SER A 53 -10.42 -0.10 10.64
C SER A 53 -11.55 0.90 10.87
N GLY A 54 -11.36 1.89 11.75
CA GLY A 54 -12.36 2.91 12.08
C GLY A 54 -12.12 4.30 11.47
N MET A 55 -11.07 4.49 10.67
CA MET A 55 -10.65 5.83 10.20
C MET A 55 -11.37 6.34 8.94
N GLY A 56 -12.46 5.68 8.51
CA GLY A 56 -13.17 6.06 7.28
C GLY A 56 -12.33 5.87 6.00
N GLU A 57 -11.23 5.11 6.06
CA GLU A 57 -10.38 4.87 4.91
C GLU A 57 -11.18 4.13 3.83
N HIS A 58 -11.26 4.74 2.63
CA HIS A 58 -11.86 4.11 1.46
C HIS A 58 -10.97 2.96 0.96
N TRP A 59 -11.00 1.83 1.66
CA TRP A 59 -10.23 0.62 1.32
C TRP A 59 -10.55 0.08 -0.08
N ASN A 60 -11.70 0.48 -0.62
CA ASN A 60 -12.19 0.10 -1.94
C ASN A 60 -11.75 1.07 -3.06
N LYS A 61 -11.11 2.21 -2.73
CA LYS A 61 -10.54 3.14 -3.70
C LYS A 61 -9.03 2.88 -3.84
N PRO A 62 -8.58 2.17 -4.90
CA PRO A 62 -7.19 1.71 -5.02
C PRO A 62 -6.17 2.86 -5.16
N ASP A 63 -6.62 4.04 -5.58
CA ASP A 63 -5.80 5.23 -5.81
C ASP A 63 -5.72 6.17 -4.59
N THR A 64 -5.86 5.61 -3.39
CA THR A 64 -5.68 6.35 -2.13
C THR A 64 -4.41 5.88 -1.39
N PRO A 65 -3.68 6.78 -0.69
CA PRO A 65 -2.51 6.39 0.09
C PRO A 65 -2.82 5.34 1.17
N GLY A 66 -4.02 5.40 1.76
CA GLY A 66 -4.51 4.43 2.75
C GLY A 66 -4.67 3.04 2.17
N ALA A 67 -5.42 2.91 1.06
CA ALA A 67 -5.62 1.63 0.38
C ALA A 67 -4.28 1.02 -0.08
N LEU A 68 -3.40 1.82 -0.69
CA LEU A 68 -2.07 1.36 -1.09
C LEU A 68 -1.26 0.89 0.12
N SER A 69 -1.26 1.65 1.23
CA SER A 69 -0.53 1.27 2.44
C SER A 69 -1.05 -0.04 3.03
N ARG A 70 -2.36 -0.23 3.18
CA ARG A 70 -2.93 -1.49 3.69
C ARG A 70 -2.63 -2.67 2.78
N TRP A 71 -2.98 -2.53 1.50
CA TRP A 71 -2.98 -3.68 0.60
C TRP A 71 -1.59 -4.03 0.08
N ILE A 72 -0.66 -3.08 0.05
CA ILE A 72 0.71 -3.30 -0.46
C ILE A 72 1.73 -3.45 0.68
N LEU A 73 1.59 -2.69 1.78
CA LEU A 73 2.58 -2.71 2.88
C LEU A 73 2.14 -3.56 4.08
N TRP A 74 0.84 -3.78 4.28
CA TRP A 74 0.29 -4.47 5.46
C TRP A 74 -0.55 -5.73 5.14
N ASN A 75 -0.51 -6.22 3.91
CA ASN A 75 -1.31 -7.35 3.45
C ASN A 75 -0.56 -8.69 3.54
N LYS A 76 0.46 -8.91 2.70
CA LYS A 76 1.24 -10.16 2.62
C LYS A 76 2.66 -9.96 3.15
N PRO A 77 3.35 -11.03 3.57
CA PRO A 77 4.71 -10.95 4.13
C PRO A 77 5.77 -10.48 3.14
N SER A 78 5.47 -10.50 1.84
CA SER A 78 6.36 -9.98 0.80
C SER A 78 5.67 -8.85 0.03
N PHE A 79 6.47 -7.88 -0.38
CA PHE A 79 6.00 -6.75 -1.18
C PHE A 79 5.43 -7.22 -2.51
N ARG A 80 6.14 -8.10 -3.23
CA ARG A 80 5.70 -8.66 -4.52
C ARG A 80 4.35 -9.39 -4.40
N ALA A 81 4.16 -10.22 -3.38
CA ALA A 81 2.89 -10.91 -3.17
C ALA A 81 1.76 -9.93 -2.85
N SER A 82 2.04 -8.88 -2.09
CA SER A 82 1.04 -7.83 -1.79
C SER A 82 0.64 -7.05 -3.04
N VAL A 83 1.59 -6.73 -3.93
CA VAL A 83 1.30 -6.07 -5.23
C VAL A 83 0.47 -6.96 -6.14
N ALA A 84 0.78 -8.26 -6.22
CA ALA A 84 -0.01 -9.21 -7.01
C ALA A 84 -1.45 -9.36 -6.48
N ASP A 85 -1.61 -9.46 -5.15
CA ASP A 85 -2.92 -9.50 -4.49
C ASP A 85 -3.72 -8.20 -4.75
N PHE A 86 -3.05 -7.04 -4.69
CA PHE A 86 -3.66 -5.75 -5.00
C PHE A 86 -4.18 -5.68 -6.44
N LYS A 87 -3.38 -6.07 -7.43
CA LYS A 87 -3.80 -6.11 -8.83
C LYS A 87 -5.01 -7.02 -9.03
N LYS A 88 -4.98 -8.22 -8.45
CA LYS A 88 -6.11 -9.17 -8.50
C LYS A 88 -7.38 -8.61 -7.86
N ARG A 89 -7.26 -7.96 -6.69
CA ARG A 89 -8.40 -7.44 -5.90
C ARG A 89 -9.17 -6.34 -6.62
N PHE A 90 -8.47 -5.45 -7.31
CA PHE A 90 -9.07 -4.28 -7.95
C PHE A 90 -9.27 -4.46 -9.45
N HIS A 91 -9.04 -5.67 -9.98
CA HIS A 91 -9.09 -5.97 -11.41
C HIS A 91 -8.20 -5.04 -12.25
N LEU A 92 -7.00 -4.74 -11.73
CA LEU A 92 -6.04 -3.78 -12.28
C LEU A 92 -4.89 -4.46 -13.02
#